data_AF-A0A8T4K6N9-F1
#
_entry.id   AF-A0A8T4K6N9-F1
#
_cell.length_a   1.000
_cell.length_b   1.000
_cell.length_c   1.000
_cell.angle_alpha   90.00
_cell.angle_beta   90.00
_cell.angle_gamma   90.00
#
_symmetry.space_group_name_H-M   'P 1'
#
loop_
_entity.id
_entity.type
_entity.pdbx_description
1 polymer ?
#
loop_
_entity_poly.entity_id
_entity_poly.type
_entity_poly.pdbx_seq_one_letter_code
_entity_poly.pdbx_strand_id
1 'polypeptide(L)'
;MDIKKRIEEILPYGMVLVMIYYGCPLFINNDTSAIIVMLAVMPAAVFLCSFFCGLKKGMSFLYLAFGALAFLPEYWITINDWAALGFYLLMYLAAEFFGLLLGFAVGKIVKKLLERA
;
A
#
# COMPACT_ATOMS: atom_id res chain seq x y z
N MET A 1 -20.49 -10.15 8.06
CA MET A 1 -19.65 -10.59 6.92
C MET A 1 -18.47 -11.33 7.51
N ASP A 2 -18.29 -12.59 7.12
CA ASP A 2 -17.23 -13.47 7.62
C ASP A 2 -15.85 -12.85 7.38
N ILE A 3 -14.94 -12.92 8.35
CA ILE A 3 -13.59 -12.36 8.25
C ILE A 3 -12.81 -13.02 7.12
N LYS A 4 -13.10 -14.30 6.84
CA LYS A 4 -12.50 -15.05 5.73
C LYS A 4 -12.81 -14.41 4.38
N LYS A 5 -14.07 -14.02 4.16
CA LYS A 5 -14.49 -13.33 2.92
C LYS A 5 -13.78 -11.98 2.77
N ARG A 6 -13.65 -11.21 3.85
CA ARG A 6 -12.91 -9.93 3.82
C ARG A 6 -11.46 -10.14 3.39
N ILE A 7 -10.81 -11.19 3.90
CA ILE A 7 -9.42 -11.52 3.54
C ILE A 7 -9.32 -11.91 2.07
N GLU A 8 -10.18 -12.80 1.59
CA GLU A 8 -10.21 -13.23 0.18
C GLU A 8 -10.40 -12.05 -0.78
N GLU A 9 -11.16 -11.03 -0.38
CA GLU A 9 -11.41 -9.84 -1.18
C GLU A 9 -10.23 -8.87 -1.25
N ILE A 10 -9.44 -8.76 -0.19
CA ILE A 10 -8.25 -7.88 -0.14
C ILE A 10 -6.98 -8.59 -0.62
N LEU A 11 -6.97 -9.93 -0.64
CA LEU A 11 -5.81 -10.75 -0.97
C LEU A 11 -5.15 -10.37 -2.31
N PRO A 12 -5.88 -10.11 -3.42
CA PRO A 12 -5.25 -9.69 -4.68
C PRO A 12 -4.46 -8.39 -4.55
N TYR A 13 -4.98 -7.43 -3.79
CA TYR A 13 -4.31 -6.16 -3.53
C TYR A 13 -3.12 -6.34 -2.58
N GLY A 14 -3.26 -7.21 -1.57
CA GLY A 14 -2.15 -7.60 -0.70
C GLY A 14 -1.00 -8.25 -1.48
N MET A 15 -1.30 -9.12 -2.44
CA MET A 15 -0.28 -9.70 -3.32
C MET A 15 0.45 -8.62 -4.14
N VAL A 16 -0.27 -7.61 -4.64
CA VAL A 16 0.34 -6.47 -5.34
C VAL A 16 1.24 -5.66 -4.41
N LEU A 17 0.83 -5.41 -3.16
CA LEU A 17 1.70 -4.78 -2.16
C LEU A 17 2.99 -5.57 -1.94
N VAL A 18 2.92 -6.89 -1.80
CA VAL A 18 4.11 -7.74 -1.68
C VAL A 18 4.98 -7.61 -2.93
N MET A 19 4.41 -7.64 -4.13
CA MET A 19 5.20 -7.45 -5.36
C MET A 19 5.85 -6.06 -5.42
N ILE A 20 5.21 -5.01 -4.89
CA ILE A 20 5.82 -3.68 -4.80
C ILE A 20 6.96 -3.70 -3.80
N TYR A 21 6.73 -4.20 -2.58
CA TYR A 21 7.76 -4.22 -1.54
C TYR A 21 8.99 -5.02 -1.94
N TYR A 22 8.82 -6.22 -2.49
CA TYR A 22 9.96 -7.08 -2.83
C TYR A 22 10.48 -6.88 -4.26
N GLY A 23 9.66 -6.32 -5.16
CA GLY A 23 10.03 -6.09 -6.55
C GLY A 23 10.70 -4.74 -6.78
N CYS A 24 10.26 -3.66 -6.13
CA CYS A 24 10.87 -2.34 -6.30
C CYS A 24 12.36 -2.30 -5.89
N PRO A 25 12.79 -2.93 -4.77
CA PRO A 25 14.20 -3.00 -4.40
C PRO A 25 15.11 -3.63 -5.46
N LEU A 26 14.60 -4.51 -6.32
CA LEU A 26 15.38 -5.13 -7.40
C LEU A 26 15.88 -4.12 -8.45
N PHE A 27 15.31 -2.92 -8.49
CA PHE A 27 15.74 -1.84 -9.38
C PHE A 27 16.78 -0.91 -8.75
N ILE A 28 17.17 -1.15 -7.48
CA ILE A 28 18.19 -0.37 -6.78
C ILE A 28 19.57 -0.88 -7.21
N ASN A 29 20.32 -0.04 -7.92
CA ASN A 29 21.67 -0.36 -8.42
C ASN A 29 22.77 0.53 -7.81
N ASN A 30 22.39 1.65 -7.20
CA ASN A 30 23.27 2.62 -6.54
C ASN A 30 22.49 3.45 -5.50
N ASP A 31 23.19 4.22 -4.68
CA ASP A 31 22.59 5.00 -3.58
C ASP A 31 21.54 6.01 -4.07
N THR A 32 21.77 6.65 -5.22
CA THR A 32 20.79 7.57 -5.81
C THR A 32 19.49 6.87 -6.18
N SER A 33 19.58 5.69 -6.80
CA SER A 33 18.41 4.88 -7.13
C SER A 33 17.70 4.35 -5.88
N ALA A 34 18.44 4.02 -4.82
CA ALA A 34 17.86 3.60 -3.55
C ALA A 34 16.95 4.69 -2.97
N ILE A 35 17.46 5.92 -2.87
CA ILE A 35 16.72 7.07 -2.36
C ILE A 35 15.46 7.31 -3.19
N ILE A 36 15.56 7.31 -4.52
CA ILE A 36 14.42 7.55 -5.41
C ILE A 36 13.36 6.44 -5.28
N VAL A 37 13.80 5.18 -5.30
CA VAL A 37 12.88 4.03 -5.24
C VAL A 37 12.13 4.03 -3.91
N MET A 38 12.82 4.26 -2.80
CA MET A 38 12.20 4.19 -1.47
C MET A 38 11.37 5.43 -1.11
N LEU A 39 11.79 6.63 -1.51
CA LEU A 39 11.10 7.87 -1.12
C LEU A 39 10.02 8.30 -2.11
N ALA A 40 10.04 7.82 -3.35
CA ALA A 40 9.09 8.26 -4.38
C ALA A 40 8.36 7.09 -5.06
N VAL A 41 9.08 6.10 -5.60
CA VAL A 41 8.47 5.03 -6.40
C VAL A 41 7.61 4.10 -5.55
N MET A 42 8.17 3.56 -4.47
CA MET A 42 7.46 2.66 -3.56
C MET A 42 6.25 3.34 -2.89
N PRO A 43 6.36 4.55 -2.28
CA PRO A 43 5.21 5.22 -1.69
C PRO A 43 4.10 5.49 -2.72
N ALA A 44 4.47 5.91 -3.94
CA ALA A 44 3.49 6.16 -4.99
C ALA A 44 2.80 4.86 -5.45
N ALA A 45 3.55 3.77 -5.61
CA ALA A 45 3.00 2.47 -5.99
C ALA A 45 2.07 1.90 -4.90
N VAL A 46 2.49 1.98 -3.64
CA VAL A 46 1.68 1.62 -2.46
C VAL A 46 0.40 2.45 -2.44
N PHE A 47 0.50 3.78 -2.57
CA PHE A 47 -0.65 4.68 -2.63
C PHE A 47 -1.64 4.28 -3.74
N LEU A 48 -1.15 4.03 -4.96
CA LEU A 48 -1.99 3.65 -6.09
C LEU A 48 -2.70 2.31 -5.87
N CYS A 49 -1.98 1.30 -5.38
CA CYS A 49 -2.57 0.00 -5.06
C CYS A 49 -3.69 0.15 -4.03
N SER A 50 -3.42 0.92 -2.96
CA SER A 50 -4.36 1.19 -1.88
C SER A 50 -5.55 2.02 -2.34
N PHE A 51 -5.35 2.96 -3.27
CA PHE A 51 -6.42 3.69 -3.92
C PHE A 51 -7.38 2.78 -4.66
N PHE A 52 -6.88 1.84 -5.48
CA PHE A 52 -7.75 0.89 -6.16
C PHE A 52 -8.43 -0.10 -5.21
N CYS A 53 -7.77 -0.48 -4.11
CA CYS A 53 -8.39 -1.27 -3.06
C CYS A 53 -9.56 -0.50 -2.41
N GLY A 54 -9.31 0.75 -1.98
CA GLY A 54 -10.33 1.63 -1.41
C GLY A 54 -11.50 1.88 -2.36
N LEU A 55 -11.22 2.05 -3.65
CA LEU A 55 -12.22 2.28 -4.69
C LEU A 55 -13.19 1.11 -4.85
N LYS A 56 -12.69 -0.13 -4.84
CA LYS A 56 -13.51 -1.33 -5.09
C LYS A 56 -14.03 -2.02 -3.84
N LYS A 57 -13.26 -2.02 -2.76
CA LYS A 57 -13.53 -2.78 -1.52
C LYS A 57 -13.86 -1.88 -0.32
N GLY A 58 -13.63 -0.58 -0.44
CA GLY A 58 -13.85 0.40 0.62
C GLY A 58 -12.74 0.40 1.66
N MET A 59 -13.02 1.02 2.82
CA MET A 59 -12.03 1.18 3.88
C MET A 59 -11.82 -0.15 4.64
N SER A 60 -10.62 -0.71 4.55
CA SER A 60 -10.21 -1.95 5.21
C SER A 60 -8.97 -1.76 6.07
N PHE A 61 -9.13 -1.76 7.39
CA PHE A 61 -8.01 -1.73 8.33
C PHE A 61 -7.16 -3.01 8.30
N LEU A 62 -7.75 -4.15 7.89
CA LEU A 62 -7.02 -5.40 7.70
C LEU A 62 -5.98 -5.29 6.57
N TYR A 63 -6.32 -4.55 5.51
CA TYR A 63 -5.39 -4.28 4.43
C TYR A 63 -4.23 -3.39 4.92
N LEU A 64 -4.54 -2.34 5.69
CA LEU A 64 -3.52 -1.48 6.33
C LEU A 64 -2.53 -2.24 7.21
N ALA A 65 -3.04 -3.16 8.04
CA ALA A 65 -2.21 -4.00 8.88
C ALA A 65 -1.36 -4.96 8.04
N PHE A 66 -1.92 -5.49 6.95
CA PHE A 66 -1.20 -6.36 6.03
C PHE A 66 -0.03 -5.62 5.35
N GLY A 67 -0.23 -4.39 4.88
CA GLY A 67 0.84 -3.58 4.27
C GLY A 67 2.01 -3.35 5.21
N ALA A 68 1.73 -2.95 6.46
CA ALA A 68 2.76 -2.79 7.50
C ALA A 68 3.52 -4.09 7.78
N LEU A 69 2.81 -5.23 7.88
CA LEU A 69 3.43 -6.54 8.09
C LEU A 69 4.24 -7.02 6.88
N ALA A 70 3.82 -6.70 5.66
CA ALA A 70 4.52 -7.08 4.44
C ALA A 70 5.82 -6.28 4.25
N PHE A 71 5.85 -5.03 4.73
CA PHE A 71 7.02 -4.16 4.64
C PHE A 71 8.13 -4.54 5.63
N LEU A 72 7.80 -4.99 6.85
CA LEU A 72 8.79 -5.27 7.89
C LEU A 72 9.89 -6.27 7.48
N PRO A 73 9.60 -7.44 6.88
CA PRO A 73 10.63 -8.39 6.49
C PRO A 73 11.47 -7.89 5.31
N GLU A 74 10.87 -7.11 4.40
CA GLU A 74 11.59 -6.49 3.29
C GLU A 74 12.64 -5.51 3.81
N TYR A 75 12.23 -4.62 4.72
CA TYR A 75 13.14 -3.62 5.30
C TYR A 75 14.31 -4.26 6.05
N TRP A 76 14.06 -5.38 6.73
CA TRP A 76 15.11 -6.14 7.41
C TRP A 76 16.13 -6.73 6.41
N ILE A 77 15.67 -7.30 5.29
CA ILE A 77 16.55 -7.94 4.30
C ILE A 77 17.33 -6.91 3.48
N THR A 78 16.66 -5.83 3.03
CA THR A 78 17.22 -4.89 2.05
C THR A 78 18.04 -3.77 2.69
N ILE A 79 17.53 -3.17 3.77
CA ILE A 79 18.05 -1.90 4.31
C ILE A 79 18.82 -2.11 5.60
N ASN A 80 18.29 -2.93 6.50
CA ASN A 80 18.89 -3.26 7.79
C ASN A 80 19.30 -2.04 8.66
N ASP A 81 18.68 -0.88 8.41
CA ASP A 81 18.85 0.35 9.19
C ASP A 81 17.67 0.55 10.14
N TRP A 82 17.76 -0.05 11.32
CA TRP A 82 16.70 0.00 12.32
C TRP A 82 16.39 1.42 12.85
N ALA A 83 17.31 2.39 12.70
CA ALA A 83 17.08 3.76 13.12
C ALA A 83 16.10 4.48 12.18
N ALA A 84 16.13 4.17 10.88
CA ALA A 84 15.25 4.76 9.88
C ALA A 84 13.94 3.97 9.67
N LEU A 85 13.80 2.77 10.24
CA LEU A 85 12.62 1.92 10.09
C LEU A 85 11.32 2.66 10.42
N GLY A 86 11.30 3.39 11.53
CA GLY A 86 10.11 4.12 11.97
C GLY A 86 9.66 5.18 10.96
N PHE A 87 10.61 5.87 10.32
CA PHE A 87 10.32 6.87 9.30
C PHE A 87 9.71 6.25 8.05
N TYR A 88 10.34 5.21 7.49
CA TYR A 88 9.84 4.53 6.29
C TYR A 88 8.51 3.82 6.53
N LEU A 89 8.37 3.13 7.68
CA LEU A 89 7.12 2.48 8.05
C LEU A 89 5.98 3.49 8.12
N LEU A 90 6.18 4.61 8.82
CA LEU A 90 5.16 5.66 8.95
C LEU A 90 4.82 6.29 7.59
N MET A 91 5.82 6.54 6.75
CA MET A 91 5.63 7.10 5.42
C MET A 91 4.80 6.16 4.52
N TYR A 92 5.13 4.86 4.48
CA TYR A 92 4.38 3.89 3.68
C TYR A 92 2.97 3.65 4.24
N LEU A 93 2.80 3.57 5.56
CA LEU A 93 1.48 3.50 6.20
C LEU A 93 0.63 4.72 5.89
N ALA A 94 1.22 5.92 5.91
CA ALA A 94 0.52 7.15 5.55
C ALA A 94 0.10 7.11 4.07
N ALA A 95 1.00 6.76 3.17
CA ALA A 95 0.70 6.63 1.74
C ALA A 95 -0.42 5.59 1.49
N GLU A 96 -0.34 4.43 2.13
CA GLU A 96 -1.36 3.39 2.08
C GLU A 96 -2.72 3.89 2.61
N PHE A 97 -2.72 4.54 3.77
CA PHE A 97 -3.92 5.08 4.41
C PHE A 97 -4.59 6.15 3.55
N PHE A 98 -3.82 7.12 3.04
CA PHE A 98 -4.35 8.17 2.16
C PHE A 98 -4.86 7.60 0.84
N GLY A 99 -4.15 6.64 0.24
CA GLY A 99 -4.61 5.95 -0.96
C GLY A 99 -5.98 5.30 -0.71
N LEU A 100 -6.08 4.50 0.36
CA LEU A 100 -7.31 3.81 0.75
C LEU A 100 -8.47 4.77 1.02
N LEU A 101 -8.22 5.86 1.76
CA LEU A 101 -9.21 6.89 2.07
C LEU A 101 -9.73 7.58 0.81
N LEU A 102 -8.82 8.02 -0.06
CA LEU A 102 -9.17 8.71 -1.30
C LEU A 102 -9.91 7.78 -2.25
N GLY A 103 -9.46 6.54 -2.39
CA GLY A 103 -10.14 5.52 -3.19
C GLY A 103 -11.58 5.30 -2.73
N PHE A 104 -11.77 5.14 -1.42
CA PHE A 104 -13.10 4.99 -0.83
C PHE A 104 -13.99 6.22 -1.06
N ALA A 105 -13.46 7.43 -0.85
CA ALA A 105 -14.19 8.67 -1.07
C ALA A 105 -14.63 8.81 -2.52
N VAL A 106 -13.72 8.60 -3.47
CA VAL A 106 -14.01 8.63 -4.91
C VAL A 106 -15.05 7.57 -5.28
N GLY A 107 -14.91 6.33 -4.79
CA GLY A 107 -15.88 5.26 -5.06
C GLY A 107 -17.30 5.60 -4.60
N LYS A 108 -17.42 6.24 -3.43
CA LYS A 108 -18.70 6.71 -2.92
C LYS A 108 -19.32 7.82 -3.77
N ILE A 109 -18.49 8.76 -4.25
CA ILE A 109 -18.94 9.85 -5.13
C ILE A 109 -19.41 9.29 -6.48
N VAL A 110 -18.60 8.43 -7.11
CA VAL A 110 -18.92 7.81 -8.40
C VAL A 110 -20.23 7.02 -8.33
N LYS A 111 -20.40 6.20 -7.29
CA LYS A 111 -21.65 5.45 -7.10
C LYS A 111 -22.86 6.38 -6.96
N LYS A 112 -22.72 7.46 -6.19
CA LYS A 112 -23.78 8.46 -6.01
C LYS A 112 -24.12 9.23 -7.30
N LEU A 113 -23.15 9.43 -8.19
CA LEU A 113 -23.38 10.06 -9.50
C LEU A 113 -24.11 9.11 -10.45
N LEU A 114 -23.73 7.83 -10.47
CA LEU A 114 -24.40 6.81 -11.30
C LEU A 114 -25.84 6.54 -10.88
N GLU A 115 -26.14 6.58 -9.57
CA GLU A 115 -27.52 6.45 -9.06
C GLU A 115 -28.40 7.67 -9.34
N ARG A 116 -27.81 8.80 -9.77
CA ARG A 116 -28.52 10.04 -10.10
C ARG A 116 -28.73 10.25 -11.61
N ALA A 117 -28.09 9.45 -12.46
CA ALA A 117 -28.19 9.49 -13.91
C ALA A 117 -29.25 8.51 -14.40
#